data_AF-A0A402CII2-F1
#
_entry.id   AF-A0A402CII2-F1
#
_cell.length_a   1.000
_cell.length_b   1.000
_cell.length_c   1.000
_cell.angle_alpha   90.00
_cell.angle_beta   90.00
_cell.angle_gamma   90.00
#
_symmetry.space_group_name_H-M   'P 1'
#
loop_
_entity.id
_entity.type
_entity.pdbx_description
1 polymer ?
#
loop_
_entity_poly.entity_id
_entity_poly.type
_entity_poly.pdbx_seq_one_letter_code
_entity_poly.pdbx_strand_id
1 'polypeptide(L)' 'MTHDLHALARAAVRLVRRKTGRPYSLMQFTQEAFAAQLRVIAETYNDGRAIGPDSEPLEPGKAV' A
#
# COMPACT_ATOMS: atom_id res chain seq x y z
N MET A 1 9.58 19.35 -3.90
CA MET A 1 8.74 18.86 -5.01
C MET A 1 7.94 17.66 -4.53
N THR A 2 6.73 17.91 -4.04
CA THR A 2 5.74 16.85 -3.79
C THR A 2 5.25 16.38 -5.15
N HIS A 3 5.91 15.37 -5.72
CA HIS A 3 5.36 14.71 -6.90
C HIS A 3 3.95 14.22 -6.55
N ASP A 4 2.99 14.47 -7.43
CA ASP A 4 1.65 13.93 -7.32
C ASP A 4 1.75 12.39 -7.16
N LEU A 5 1.45 11.89 -5.97
CA LEU A 5 1.54 10.46 -5.64
C LEU A 5 0.72 9.61 -6.61
N HIS A 6 -0.39 10.15 -7.15
CA HIS A 6 -1.17 9.47 -8.18
C HIS A 6 -0.40 9.36 -9.49
N ALA A 7 0.36 10.38 -9.88
CA ALA A 7 1.23 10.33 -11.05
C ALA A 7 2.34 9.29 -10.88
N LEU A 8 2.97 9.23 -9.69
CA LEU A 8 3.97 8.22 -9.38
C LEU A 8 3.39 6.79 -9.38
N ALA A 9 2.23 6.58 -8.77
CA ALA A 9 1.55 5.28 -8.78
C ALA A 9 1.22 4.82 -10.21
N ARG A 10 0.72 5.73 -11.07
CA ARG A 10 0.51 5.43 -12.50
C ARG A 10 1.81 5.07 -13.21
N ALA A 11 2.92 5.76 -12.92
CA ALA A 11 4.21 5.47 -13.51
C ALA A 11 4.74 4.09 -13.10
N ALA A 12 4.60 3.73 -11.82
CA ALA A 12 4.97 2.41 -11.29
C ALA A 12 4.16 1.29 -11.96
N VAL A 13 2.85 1.44 -12.06
CA VAL A 13 1.99 0.45 -12.74
C VAL A 13 2.41 0.26 -14.20
N ARG A 14 2.68 1.35 -14.93
CA ARG A 14 3.15 1.26 -16.33
C ARG A 14 4.51 0.58 -16.44
N LEU A 15 5.41 0.80 -15.48
CA LEU A 15 6.71 0.14 -15.45
C LEU A 15 6.55 -1.38 -15.30
N VAL A 16 5.74 -1.85 -14.36
CA VAL A 16 5.50 -3.29 -14.13
C VAL A 16 4.91 -3.94 -15.38
N ARG A 17 3.87 -3.35 -15.97
CA ARG A 17 3.25 -3.86 -17.21
C ARG A 17 4.28 -4.02 -18.34
N ARG A 18 5.15 -3.02 -18.54
CA ARG A 18 6.19 -3.06 -19.57
C ARG A 18 7.24 -4.13 -19.31
N LYS A 19 7.59 -4.36 -18.04
CA LYS A 19 8.64 -5.33 -17.67
C LYS A 19 8.15 -6.77 -17.69
N THR A 20 6.89 -7.02 -17.35
CA THR A 20 6.35 -8.37 -17.22
C THR A 20 5.50 -8.81 -18.40
N GLY A 21 5.01 -7.87 -19.22
CA GLY A 21 4.04 -8.14 -20.28
C GLY A 21 2.65 -8.54 -19.75
N ARG A 22 2.43 -8.47 -18.43
CA ARG A 22 1.20 -8.93 -17.79
C ARG A 22 0.28 -7.77 -17.43
N PRO A 23 -1.05 -8.00 -17.37
CA PRO A 23 -1.97 -7.06 -16.75
C PRO A 23 -1.57 -6.79 -15.30
N TYR A 24 -1.53 -5.51 -14.92
CA TYR A 24 -1.26 -5.07 -13.56
C TYR A 24 -2.01 -3.77 -13.31
N SER A 25 -2.97 -3.73 -12.39
CA SER A 25 -3.89 -2.58 -12.24
C SER A 25 -3.45 -1.63 -11.12
N LEU A 26 -4.01 -0.42 -11.12
CA LEU A 26 -3.81 0.51 -10.00
C LEU A 26 -4.43 -0.04 -8.71
N MET A 27 -5.55 -0.76 -8.80
CA MET A 27 -6.16 -1.46 -7.66
C MET A 27 -5.21 -2.50 -7.08
N GLN A 28 -4.60 -3.33 -7.94
CA GLN A 28 -3.64 -4.35 -7.51
C GLN A 28 -2.41 -3.71 -6.85
N PHE A 29 -1.85 -2.66 -7.46
CA PHE A 29 -0.77 -1.88 -6.85
C PHE A 29 -1.13 -1.40 -5.44
N THR A 30 -2.32 -0.81 -5.27
CA THR A 30 -2.78 -0.31 -3.99
C THR A 30 -2.95 -1.43 -2.97
N GLN A 31 -3.55 -2.56 -3.35
CA GLN A 31 -3.70 -3.73 -2.48
C GLN A 31 -2.35 -4.30 -2.03
N GLU A 32 -1.39 -4.43 -2.95
CA GLU A 32 -0.04 -4.90 -2.64
C GLU A 32 0.71 -3.91 -1.74
N ALA A 33 0.56 -2.60 -1.97
CA ALA A 33 1.15 -1.56 -1.13
C ALA A 33 0.59 -1.60 0.31
N PHE A 34 -0.73 -1.75 0.47
CA PHE A 34 -1.35 -1.94 1.79
C PHE A 34 -0.83 -3.20 2.48
N ALA A 35 -0.79 -4.34 1.77
CA ALA A 35 -0.28 -5.58 2.33
C ALA A 35 1.20 -5.47 2.74
N ALA A 36 2.03 -4.78 1.95
CA ALA A 36 3.43 -4.54 2.27
C ALA A 36 3.57 -3.69 3.53
N GLN A 37 2.78 -2.61 3.67
CA GLN A 37 2.84 -1.76 4.85
C GLN A 37 2.35 -2.47 6.12
N LEU A 38 1.30 -3.31 6.02
CA LEU A 38 0.85 -4.14 7.14
C LEU A 38 1.95 -5.09 7.63
N ARG A 39 2.75 -5.65 6.72
CA ARG A 39 3.91 -6.49 7.10
C ARG A 39 4.97 -5.69 7.84
N VAL A 40 5.32 -4.50 7.35
CA VAL A 40 6.26 -3.60 8.04
C VAL A 40 5.78 -3.29 9.45
N ILE A 41 4.49 -2.98 9.62
CA ILE A 41 3.91 -2.71 10.95
C ILE A 41 3.94 -3.96 11.82
N ALA A 42 3.59 -5.14 11.29
CA ALA A 42 3.65 -6.40 12.01
C ALA A 42 5.07 -6.71 12.51
N GLU A 43 6.06 -6.54 11.66
CA GLU A 43 7.48 -6.75 11.99
C GLU A 43 7.98 -5.75 13.04
N THR A 44 7.58 -4.48 12.92
CA THR A 44 8.08 -3.40 13.77
C THR A 44 7.38 -3.34 15.13
N TYR A 45 6.08 -3.66 15.18
CA TYR A 45 5.21 -3.37 16.33
C TYR A 45 4.44 -4.58 16.86
N ASN A 46 4.48 -5.73 16.18
CA ASN A 46 3.71 -6.92 16.57
C ASN A 46 4.60 -8.18 16.66
N ASP A 47 5.90 -8.01 16.94
CA ASP A 47 6.88 -9.10 17.04
C ASP A 47 6.90 -10.03 15.80
N GLY A 48 6.61 -9.49 14.62
CA GLY A 48 6.49 -10.25 13.38
C GLY A 48 5.23 -11.11 13.28
N ARG A 49 4.32 -11.06 14.26
CA ARG A 49 3.02 -11.74 14.20
C ARG A 49 2.07 -11.00 13.27
N ALA A 50 1.23 -11.75 12.56
CA ALA A 50 0.23 -11.16 11.68
C ALA A 50 -0.74 -10.26 12.46
N ILE A 51 -1.08 -9.10 11.87
CA ILE A 51 -2.11 -8.20 12.39
C ILE A 51 -3.48 -8.82 12.09
N GLY A 52 -4.28 -9.03 13.14
CA GLY A 52 -5.63 -9.54 13.03
C GLY A 52 -6.64 -8.47 12.61
N PRO A 53 -7.84 -8.87 12.16
CA PRO A 53 -8.91 -7.90 11.92
C PRO A 53 -9.30 -7.21 13.23
N ASP A 54 -9.63 -5.93 13.14
CA ASP A 54 -10.18 -5.13 14.23
C ASP A 54 -11.49 -4.49 13.75
N SER A 55 -12.51 -4.56 14.59
CA SER A 55 -13.84 -3.98 14.33
C SER A 55 -14.06 -2.66 15.05
N GLU A 56 -13.16 -2.26 15.95
CA GLU A 56 -13.25 -0.98 16.62
C GLU A 56 -12.94 0.16 15.62
N PRO A 57 -13.86 1.12 15.42
CA PRO A 57 -13.61 2.23 14.52
C PRO A 57 -12.47 3.12 15.03
N LEU A 58 -11.61 3.56 14.11
CA LEU A 58 -10.65 4.61 14.42
C LEU A 58 -11.37 5.95 14.52
N GLU A 59 -10.99 6.77 15.50
CA GLU A 59 -11.40 8.17 15.55
C GLU A 59 -11.05 8.88 14.24
N PRO A 60 -11.88 9.83 13.77
CA PRO A 60 -11.57 10.59 12.56
C PRO A 60 -10.18 11.19 12.64
N GLY A 61 -9.34 10.90 11.64
CA GLY A 61 -8.00 11.44 11.58
C GLY A 61 -8.04 12.96 11.61
N LYS A 62 -7.36 13.57 12.59
CA LYS A 62 -7.06 15.00 12.53
C LYS A 62 -5.88 15.16 11.57
N ALA A 63 -6.04 15.98 10.53
CA ALA A 63 -4.90 16.42 9.75
C ALA A 63 -3.97 17.19 10.69
N VAL A 64 -2.78 16.63 10.94
CA VAL A 64 -1.71 17.27 11.70
C VAL A 64 -0.85 18.08 10.73
#